data_AF-A0A929ENE3-F1
#
_entry.id   AF-A0A929ENE3-F1
#
_cell.length_a   1.000
_cell.length_b   1.000
_cell.length_c   1.000
_cell.angle_alpha   90.00
_cell.angle_beta   90.00
_cell.angle_gamma   90.00
#
_symmetry.space_group_name_H-M   'P 1'
#
loop_
_entity.id
_entity.type
_entity.pdbx_description
1 polymer ?
#
loop_
_entity_poly.entity_id
_entity_poly.type
_entity_poly.pdbx_seq_one_letter_code
_entity_poly.pdbx_strand_id
1 'polypeptide(L)'
;MLKSINHKHIQSLCLLAGALLFLALTGCAQNPVSGDHDFVMLSEDSEIEIGRTNHPKIIKQYGRYDDEDLQAYVQTVGDKLAIVSHRKELMYRFTVLDSPVINAFALPGGYIYITR
;
A
#
# COMPACT_ATOMS: atom_id res chain seq x y z
N MET A 1 -40.26 36.97 -13.05
CA MET A 1 -40.06 35.57 -13.50
C MET A 1 -39.27 34.78 -12.44
N LEU A 2 -39.85 34.53 -11.27
CA LEU A 2 -39.26 33.65 -10.25
C LEU A 2 -40.29 32.57 -9.94
N LYS A 3 -40.23 31.49 -10.71
CA LYS A 3 -41.13 30.34 -10.60
C LYS A 3 -40.77 29.59 -9.31
N SER A 4 -41.77 29.45 -8.45
CA SER A 4 -41.88 28.52 -7.32
C SER A 4 -40.86 27.38 -7.37
N ILE A 5 -39.80 27.52 -6.58
CA ILE A 5 -38.86 26.42 -6.30
C ILE A 5 -39.56 25.52 -5.29
N ASN A 6 -39.96 24.33 -5.75
CA ASN A 6 -40.76 23.39 -4.99
C ASN A 6 -39.99 22.90 -3.75
N HIS A 7 -40.59 22.96 -2.56
CA HIS A 7 -39.94 22.65 -1.27
C HIS A 7 -39.31 21.24 -1.25
N LYS A 8 -39.89 20.29 -1.99
CA LYS A 8 -39.37 18.92 -2.17
C LYS A 8 -38.01 18.88 -2.88
N HIS A 9 -37.74 19.78 -3.82
CA HIS A 9 -36.44 19.85 -4.51
C HIS A 9 -35.35 20.42 -3.60
N ILE A 10 -35.70 21.38 -2.72
CA ILE A 10 -34.77 21.94 -1.74
C ILE A 10 -34.38 20.87 -0.72
N GLN A 11 -35.34 20.08 -0.23
CA GLN A 11 -35.08 18.98 0.70
C GLN A 11 -34.19 17.88 0.10
N SER A 12 -34.47 17.43 -1.14
CA SER A 12 -33.61 16.44 -1.80
C SER A 12 -32.20 16.96 -2.09
N LEU A 13 -32.05 18.25 -2.43
CA LEU A 13 -30.74 18.85 -2.66
C LEU A 13 -29.92 18.97 -1.38
N CYS A 14 -30.57 19.32 -0.25
CA CYS A 14 -29.93 19.34 1.07
C CYS A 14 -29.50 17.94 1.54
N LEU A 15 -30.32 16.90 1.28
CA LEU A 15 -29.98 15.52 1.63
C LEU A 15 -28.80 14.99 0.82
N LEU A 16 -28.74 15.28 -0.48
CA LEU A 16 -27.61 14.94 -1.35
C LEU A 16 -26.32 15.66 -0.95
N ALA A 17 -26.41 16.96 -0.64
CA ALA A 17 -25.26 17.73 -0.15
C ALA A 17 -24.77 17.23 1.21
N GLY A 18 -25.69 16.86 2.12
CA GLY A 18 -25.34 16.26 3.40
C GLY A 18 -24.65 14.90 3.25
N ALA A 19 -25.12 14.05 2.33
CA ALA A 19 -24.49 12.77 2.02
C ALA A 19 -23.09 12.93 1.43
N LEU A 20 -22.90 13.88 0.50
CA LEU A 20 -21.57 14.19 -0.06
C LEU A 20 -20.59 14.70 0.99
N LEU A 21 -21.06 15.55 1.92
CA LEU A 21 -20.25 16.07 3.01
C LEU A 21 -19.86 14.97 4.02
N PHE A 22 -20.74 13.98 4.23
CA PHE A 22 -20.47 12.84 5.11
C PHE A 22 -19.43 11.89 4.51
N LEU A 23 -19.45 11.67 3.18
CA LEU A 23 -18.41 10.89 2.48
C LEU A 23 -17.04 11.58 2.51
N ALA A 24 -16.99 12.91 2.62
CA ALA A 24 -15.71 13.64 2.65
C ALA A 24 -14.92 13.47 3.96
N LEU A 25 -15.52 12.91 5.01
CA LEU A 25 -14.90 12.80 6.34
C LEU A 25 -14.20 11.45 6.59
N THR A 26 -14.20 10.51 5.64
CA THR A 26 -13.69 9.13 5.85
C THR A 26 -12.18 8.95 5.60
N GLY A 27 -11.38 10.03 5.57
CA GLY A 27 -9.98 10.01 5.11
C GLY A 27 -8.89 9.97 6.20
N CYS A 28 -9.23 9.82 7.48
CA CYS A 28 -8.23 9.75 8.55
C CYS A 28 -7.82 8.30 8.81
N ALA A 29 -6.62 7.90 8.39
CA ALA A 29 -6.01 6.65 8.81
C ALA A 29 -5.12 6.93 10.04
N GLN A 30 -5.24 6.11 11.09
CA GLN A 30 -4.35 6.22 12.24
C GLN A 30 -3.09 5.40 12.00
N ASN A 31 -1.93 6.02 12.17
CA ASN A 31 -0.64 5.37 12.11
C ASN A 31 -0.50 4.43 13.33
N PRO A 32 -0.39 3.10 13.13
CA PRO A 32 -0.35 2.15 14.25
C PRO A 32 0.96 2.23 15.04
N VAL A 33 1.99 2.91 14.53
CA VAL A 33 3.29 3.04 15.17
C VAL A 33 3.38 4.30 16.03
N SER A 34 3.02 5.46 15.47
CA SER A 34 3.11 6.74 16.21
C SER A 34 1.80 7.11 16.93
N GLY A 35 0.66 6.59 16.48
CA GLY A 35 -0.66 6.98 16.95
C GLY A 35 -1.22 8.24 16.29
N ASP A 36 -0.44 8.91 15.44
CA ASP A 36 -0.85 10.11 14.69
C ASP A 36 -1.82 9.78 13.56
N HIS A 37 -2.51 10.79 13.03
CA HIS A 37 -3.37 10.64 11.86
C HIS A 37 -2.62 11.04 10.60
N ASP A 38 -2.34 10.07 9.74
CA ASP A 38 -1.74 10.28 8.44
C ASP A 38 -2.81 10.27 7.36
N PHE A 39 -2.67 11.16 6.39
CA PHE A 39 -3.54 11.15 5.22
C PHE A 39 -3.02 10.13 4.20
N VAL A 40 -3.70 8.99 4.11
CA VAL A 40 -3.36 7.89 3.20
C VAL A 40 -4.28 7.92 1.98
N MET A 41 -3.75 8.33 0.82
CA MET A 41 -4.52 8.35 -0.44
C MET A 41 -4.50 7.01 -1.19
N LEU A 42 -3.51 6.16 -0.94
CA LEU A 42 -3.30 4.94 -1.72
C LEU A 42 -3.96 3.74 -1.03
N SER A 43 -4.84 3.02 -1.73
CA SER A 43 -5.42 1.79 -1.20
C SER A 43 -4.41 0.64 -1.21
N GLU A 44 -4.57 -0.32 -0.31
CA GLU A 44 -3.69 -1.51 -0.24
C GLU A 44 -3.67 -2.29 -1.57
N ASP A 45 -4.82 -2.48 -2.23
CA ASP A 45 -4.87 -3.12 -3.55
C ASP A 45 -4.04 -2.36 -4.59
N SER A 46 -4.05 -1.03 -4.52
CA SER A 46 -3.24 -0.20 -5.41
C SER A 46 -1.76 -0.30 -5.09
N GLU A 47 -1.38 -0.40 -3.81
CA GLU A 47 0.00 -0.69 -3.39
C GLU A 47 0.47 -2.04 -3.96
N ILE A 48 -0.35 -3.09 -3.81
CA ILE A 48 -0.06 -4.44 -4.32
C ILE A 48 0.14 -4.42 -5.84
N GLU A 49 -0.74 -3.73 -6.55
CA GLU A 49 -0.67 -3.61 -8.01
C GLU A 49 0.60 -2.87 -8.47
N ILE A 50 0.97 -1.79 -7.78
CA ILE A 50 2.21 -1.05 -8.05
C ILE A 50 3.42 -1.96 -7.84
N GLY A 51 3.48 -2.70 -6.73
CA GLY A 51 4.56 -3.66 -6.45
C GLY A 51 4.66 -4.72 -7.54
N ARG A 52 3.53 -5.36 -7.87
CA ARG A 52 3.43 -6.41 -8.89
C ARG A 52 3.91 -5.94 -10.26
N THR A 53 3.50 -4.74 -10.67
CA THR A 53 3.87 -4.18 -11.99
C THR A 53 5.33 -3.74 -12.05
N ASN A 54 5.95 -3.34 -10.93
CA ASN A 54 7.34 -2.90 -10.90
C ASN A 54 8.35 -4.01 -10.59
N HIS A 55 7.94 -5.10 -9.93
CA HIS A 55 8.80 -6.25 -9.65
C HIS A 55 9.61 -6.74 -10.87
N PRO A 56 9.02 -7.03 -12.05
CA PRO A 56 9.80 -7.48 -13.20
C PRO A 56 10.81 -6.44 -13.70
N LYS A 57 10.58 -5.13 -13.47
CA LYS A 57 11.53 -4.08 -13.82
C LYS A 57 12.75 -4.12 -12.90
N ILE A 58 12.54 -4.38 -11.60
CA ILE A 58 13.62 -4.57 -10.64
C ILE A 58 14.46 -5.80 -11.00
N ILE A 59 13.82 -6.94 -11.29
CA ILE A 59 14.53 -8.16 -11.72
C ILE A 59 15.32 -7.91 -13.00
N LYS A 60 14.76 -7.17 -13.97
CA LYS A 60 15.47 -6.82 -15.20
C LYS A 60 16.68 -5.92 -14.95
N GLN A 61 16.61 -5.03 -13.97
CA GLN A 61 17.67 -4.06 -13.68
C GLN A 61 18.83 -4.67 -12.89
N TYR A 62 18.52 -5.47 -11.87
CA TYR A 62 19.52 -5.98 -10.92
C TYR A 62 19.82 -7.47 -11.09
N GLY A 63 18.96 -8.23 -11.76
CA GLY A 63 19.03 -9.70 -11.74
C GLY A 63 18.56 -10.27 -10.39
N ARG A 64 18.04 -11.50 -10.43
CA ARG A 64 17.87 -12.29 -9.20
C ARG A 64 19.17 -13.03 -8.94
N TYR A 65 19.63 -13.03 -7.69
CA TYR A 65 20.80 -13.82 -7.31
C TYR A 65 20.47 -15.32 -7.40
N ASP A 66 21.35 -16.09 -8.04
CA ASP A 66 21.12 -17.51 -8.35
C ASP A 66 21.59 -18.42 -7.20
N ASP A 67 20.91 -18.30 -6.06
CA ASP A 67 21.13 -19.13 -4.87
C ASP A 67 19.80 -19.35 -4.15
N GLU A 68 19.22 -20.54 -4.32
CA GLU A 68 17.92 -20.87 -3.74
C GLU A 68 17.98 -21.08 -2.23
N ASP A 69 19.11 -21.56 -1.69
CA ASP A 69 19.28 -21.75 -0.24
C ASP A 69 19.32 -20.40 0.46
N LEU A 70 20.07 -19.44 -0.09
CA LEU A 70 20.09 -18.07 0.39
C LEU A 70 18.72 -17.40 0.25
N GLN A 71 18.06 -17.58 -0.89
CA GLN A 71 16.73 -17.02 -1.14
C GLN A 71 15.70 -17.57 -0.14
N ALA A 72 15.73 -18.88 0.16
CA ALA A 72 14.86 -19.50 1.16
C ALA A 72 15.18 -19.03 2.58
N TYR A 73 16.46 -18.88 2.90
CA TYR A 73 16.90 -18.34 4.19
C TYR A 73 16.37 -16.91 4.41
N VAL A 74 16.56 -16.03 3.44
CA VAL A 74 16.12 -14.63 3.51
C VAL A 74 14.60 -14.54 3.63
N GLN A 75 13.85 -15.34 2.87
CA GLN A 75 12.39 -15.41 3.00
C GLN A 75 11.98 -15.90 4.39
N THR A 76 12.61 -16.95 4.92
CA THR A 76 12.31 -17.49 6.26
C THR A 76 12.55 -16.47 7.37
N VAL A 77 13.64 -15.70 7.28
CA VAL A 77 13.89 -14.61 8.23
C VAL A 77 12.83 -13.52 8.08
N GLY A 78 12.52 -13.14 6.86
CA GLY A 78 11.49 -12.15 6.55
C GLY A 78 10.10 -12.51 7.08
N ASP A 79 9.68 -13.77 6.91
CA ASP A 79 8.39 -14.28 7.40
C ASP A 79 8.27 -14.19 8.92
N LYS A 80 9.35 -14.53 9.64
CA LYS A 80 9.40 -14.38 11.11
C LYS A 80 9.20 -12.93 11.56
N LEU A 81 9.72 -11.97 10.79
CA LEU A 81 9.54 -10.54 11.07
C LEU A 81 8.14 -10.06 10.68
N ALA A 82 7.60 -10.54 9.56
CA ALA A 82 6.28 -10.15 9.07
C ALA A 82 5.15 -10.50 10.05
N ILE A 83 5.21 -11.68 10.68
CA ILE A 83 4.19 -12.18 11.62
C ILE A 83 4.01 -11.26 12.84
N VAL A 84 5.09 -10.60 13.29
CA VAL A 84 5.07 -9.70 14.45
C VAL A 84 4.91 -8.23 14.05
N SER A 85 4.69 -7.94 12.76
CA SER A 85 4.51 -6.59 12.25
C SER A 85 3.06 -6.09 12.39
N HIS A 86 2.87 -4.78 12.25
CA HIS A 86 1.54 -4.16 12.23
C HIS A 86 0.71 -4.53 10.99
N ARG A 87 1.33 -5.02 9.90
CA ARG A 87 0.67 -5.39 8.64
C ARG A 87 0.80 -6.90 8.33
N LYS A 88 0.57 -7.74 9.33
CA LYS A 88 0.69 -9.21 9.26
C LYS A 88 -0.12 -9.90 8.14
N GLU A 89 -1.20 -9.27 7.66
CA GLU A 89 -2.05 -9.82 6.59
C GLU A 89 -1.46 -9.58 5.19
N LEU A 90 -0.47 -8.69 5.06
CA LEU A 90 0.18 -8.41 3.79
C LEU A 90 1.10 -9.57 3.40
N MET A 91 1.02 -10.03 2.15
CA MET A 91 1.94 -11.04 1.65
C MET A 91 3.31 -10.43 1.36
N TYR A 92 4.30 -10.73 2.19
CA TYR A 92 5.68 -10.28 2.01
C TYR A 92 6.48 -11.21 1.10
N ARG A 93 7.20 -10.63 0.14
CA ARG A 93 8.07 -11.31 -0.84
C ARG A 93 9.45 -10.71 -0.74
N PHE A 94 10.39 -11.48 -0.20
CA PHE A 94 11.78 -11.07 -0.12
C PHE A 94 12.53 -11.61 -1.33
N THR A 95 13.34 -10.79 -1.99
CA THR A 95 14.10 -11.19 -3.18
C THR A 95 15.55 -10.77 -3.03
N VAL A 96 16.46 -11.72 -3.25
CA VAL A 96 17.89 -11.44 -3.28
C VAL A 96 18.28 -11.00 -4.69
N LEU A 97 18.91 -9.83 -4.79
CA LEU A 97 19.35 -9.22 -6.03
C LEU A 97 20.87 -9.36 -6.20
N ASP A 98 21.30 -9.56 -7.44
CA ASP A 98 22.72 -9.69 -7.80
C ASP A 98 23.37 -8.31 -7.97
N SER A 99 23.85 -7.72 -6.87
CA SER A 99 24.43 -6.39 -6.91
C SER A 99 25.44 -6.17 -5.78
N PRO A 100 26.69 -5.80 -6.10
CA PRO A 100 27.76 -5.66 -5.10
C PRO A 100 27.58 -4.44 -4.18
N VAL A 101 26.55 -3.61 -4.42
CA VAL A 101 26.24 -2.44 -3.62
C VAL A 101 25.45 -2.89 -2.41
N ILE A 102 25.98 -2.72 -1.20
CA ILE A 102 25.29 -3.07 0.05
C ILE A 102 24.03 -2.20 0.20
N ASN A 103 22.85 -2.80 0.08
CA ASN A 103 21.58 -2.09 0.14
C ASN A 103 20.39 -3.02 0.47
N ALA A 104 19.29 -2.42 0.92
CA ALA A 104 17.99 -3.05 0.98
C ALA A 104 16.90 -1.99 0.77
N PHE A 105 15.86 -2.33 0.03
CA PHE A 105 14.74 -1.41 -0.25
C PHE A 105 13.44 -2.18 -0.46
N ALA A 106 12.32 -1.46 -0.40
CA ALA A 106 10.99 -2.04 -0.57
C ALA A 106 10.18 -1.29 -1.62
N LEU A 107 9.29 -2.03 -2.29
CA LEU A 107 8.20 -1.47 -3.08
C LEU A 107 6.87 -1.67 -2.33
N PRO A 108 5.84 -0.86 -2.64
CA PRO A 108 4.49 -1.06 -2.12
C PRO A 108 3.99 -2.48 -2.35
N GLY A 109 3.08 -2.96 -1.49
CA GLY A 109 2.48 -4.28 -1.65
C GLY A 109 3.33 -5.45 -1.13
N GLY A 110 4.34 -5.17 -0.30
CA GLY A 110 5.10 -6.21 0.39
C GLY A 110 6.24 -6.81 -0.42
N TYR A 111 6.83 -6.06 -1.37
CA TYR A 111 8.02 -6.50 -2.09
C TYR A 111 9.27 -5.91 -1.46
N ILE A 112 10.21 -6.76 -1.05
CA ILE A 112 11.44 -6.37 -0.36
C ILE A 112 12.63 -6.96 -1.10
N TYR A 113 13.66 -6.14 -1.26
CA TYR A 113 14.84 -6.46 -2.02
C TYR A 113 16.08 -6.28 -1.15
N ILE A 114 16.97 -7.26 -1.20
CA ILE A 114 18.25 -7.26 -0.51
C ILE A 114 19.33 -7.57 -1.54
N THR A 115 20.41 -6.81 -1.56
CA THR A 115 21.51 -7.00 -2.52
C THR A 115 22.63 -7.85 -1.93
N ARG A 116 23.32 -8.61 -2.79
CA ARG A 116 24.44 -9.48 -2.42
C ARG A 116 25.76 -9.08 -3.07
#